data_AF-A0ABD1NBY4-F1
#
_entry.id   AF-A0ABD1NBY4-F1
#
_cell.length_a   1.000
_cell.length_b   1.000
_cell.length_c   1.000
_cell.angle_alpha   90.00
_cell.angle_beta   90.00
_cell.angle_gamma   90.00
#
_symmetry.space_group_name_H-M   'P 1'
#
loop_
_entity.id
_entity.type
_entity.pdbx_description
1 polymer ?
#
loop_
_entity_poly.entity_id
_entity_poly.type
_entity_poly.pdbx_seq_one_letter_code
_entity_poly.pdbx_strand_id
1 'polypeptide(L)'
;MKMMEWERKKCCADCKTSKTPLWRGGPAGPKTLCNACGIRYRKRRACTKKREDVHVVKKQRKMLGEEEQAAVCLMALSCASVFA
;
A
#
# COMPACT_ATOMS: atom_id res chain seq x y z
N MET A 1 20.21 8.51 -42.88
CA MET A 1 20.00 7.04 -42.84
C MET A 1 19.04 6.75 -41.68
N LYS A 2 17.75 6.53 -41.95
CA LYS A 2 16.81 6.09 -40.91
C LYS A 2 17.13 4.63 -40.61
N MET A 3 17.75 4.36 -39.46
CA MET A 3 17.88 3.00 -38.97
C MET A 3 16.48 2.39 -38.89
N MET A 4 16.27 1.32 -39.65
CA MET A 4 15.15 0.41 -39.46
C MET A 4 15.30 -0.18 -38.06
N GLU A 5 14.61 0.42 -37.09
CA GLU A 5 14.46 -0.15 -35.78
C GLU A 5 13.66 -1.44 -35.97
N TRP A 6 14.36 -2.57 -35.95
CA TRP A 6 13.74 -3.89 -35.85
C TRP A 6 12.80 -3.85 -34.64
N GLU A 7 11.51 -3.60 -34.90
CA GLU A 7 10.44 -3.72 -33.92
C GLU A 7 10.34 -5.19 -33.54
N ARG A 8 11.25 -5.67 -32.69
CA ARG A 8 10.96 -6.83 -31.86
C ARG A 8 9.79 -6.39 -31.00
N LYS A 9 8.56 -6.67 -31.45
CA LYS A 9 7.31 -6.25 -30.82
C LYS A 9 7.42 -6.59 -29.33
N LYS A 10 7.71 -5.57 -28.52
CA LYS A 10 7.81 -5.75 -27.08
C LYS A 10 6.40 -6.03 -26.60
N CYS A 11 6.23 -7.05 -25.79
CA CYS A 11 4.95 -7.43 -25.20
C CYS A 11 5.07 -7.36 -23.69
N CYS A 12 4.01 -6.87 -23.04
CA CYS A 12 3.94 -6.85 -21.58
C CYS A 12 3.95 -8.28 -21.03
N ALA A 13 4.80 -8.56 -20.04
CA ALA A 13 4.86 -9.89 -19.41
C ALA A 13 3.53 -10.31 -18.75
N ASP A 14 2.77 -9.35 -18.21
CA ASP A 14 1.51 -9.63 -17.51
C ASP A 14 0.31 -9.71 -18.48
N CYS A 15 0.08 -8.65 -19.26
CA CYS A 15 -1.12 -8.52 -20.08
C CYS A 15 -0.88 -8.74 -21.57
N LYS A 16 0.35 -9.04 -21.99
CA LYS A 16 0.76 -9.27 -23.38
C LYS A 16 0.44 -8.13 -24.36
N THR A 17 0.07 -6.95 -23.88
CA THR A 17 -0.12 -5.78 -24.76
C THR A 17 1.19 -5.42 -25.44
N SER A 18 1.12 -5.19 -26.75
CA SER A 18 2.20 -4.65 -27.57
C SER A 18 2.13 -3.13 -27.73
N LYS A 19 0.98 -2.53 -27.39
CA LYS A 19 0.73 -1.09 -27.46
C LYS A 19 0.75 -0.51 -26.05
N THR A 20 1.69 0.40 -25.80
CA THR A 20 1.75 1.15 -24.54
C THR A 20 2.52 2.45 -24.75
N PRO A 21 2.09 3.56 -24.13
CA PRO A 21 2.79 4.84 -24.27
C PRO A 21 4.16 4.85 -23.58
N LEU A 22 4.39 3.96 -22.61
CA LEU A 22 5.66 3.86 -21.89
C LEU A 22 5.88 2.44 -21.37
N TRP A 23 7.05 1.89 -21.68
CA TRP A 23 7.52 0.63 -21.12
C TRP A 23 8.17 0.84 -19.75
N ARG A 24 7.73 0.09 -18.74
CA ARG A 24 8.26 0.13 -17.38
C ARG A 24 9.01 -1.16 -17.05
N GLY A 25 9.95 -1.08 -16.11
CA GLY A 25 10.62 -2.26 -15.55
C GLY A 25 9.68 -3.11 -14.71
N GLY A 26 9.88 -4.42 -14.76
CA GLY A 26 9.12 -5.43 -14.02
C GLY A 26 10.04 -6.48 -13.39
N PRO A 27 9.48 -7.57 -12.85
CA PRO A 27 10.25 -8.62 -12.20
C PRO A 27 11.23 -9.32 -13.16
N ALA A 28 10.91 -9.35 -14.45
CA ALA A 28 11.72 -9.99 -15.50
C ALA A 28 12.79 -9.06 -16.11
N GLY A 29 12.97 -7.83 -15.60
CA GLY A 29 13.99 -6.89 -16.08
C GLY A 29 13.44 -5.57 -16.64
N PRO A 30 14.30 -4.74 -17.27
CA PRO A 30 13.94 -3.42 -17.77
C PRO A 30 12.95 -3.51 -18.94
N LYS A 31 11.98 -2.58 -18.99
CA LYS A 31 10.99 -2.44 -20.09
C LYS A 31 10.16 -3.71 -20.38
N THR A 32 9.89 -4.54 -19.37
CA THR A 32 9.12 -5.79 -19.48
C THR A 32 7.61 -5.62 -19.24
N LEU A 33 7.19 -4.49 -18.66
CA LEU A 33 5.79 -4.21 -18.36
C LEU A 33 5.29 -3.00 -19.13
N CYS A 34 4.01 -3.01 -19.49
CA CYS A 34 3.34 -1.82 -19.99
C CYS A 34 3.14 -0.81 -18.86
N ASN A 35 2.76 0.43 -19.21
CA ASN A 35 2.54 1.50 -18.25
C ASN A 35 1.55 1.08 -17.14
N ALA A 36 0.41 0.48 -17.51
CA ALA A 36 -0.62 0.06 -16.54
C ALA A 36 -0.11 -1.04 -15.59
N CYS A 37 0.51 -2.09 -16.11
CA CYS A 37 1.00 -3.20 -15.29
C CYS A 37 2.20 -2.78 -14.42
N GLY A 38 3.10 -1.96 -14.94
CA GLY A 38 4.23 -1.44 -14.16
C GLY A 38 3.80 -0.55 -12.98
N ILE A 39 2.72 0.22 -13.14
CA ILE A 39 2.13 0.99 -12.03
C ILE A 39 1.52 0.06 -10.98
N ARG A 40 0.75 -0.95 -11.40
CA ARG A 40 0.18 -1.96 -10.48
C ARG A 40 1.26 -2.71 -9.71
N TYR A 41 2.34 -3.10 -10.39
CA TYR A 41 3.47 -3.79 -9.78
C TYR A 41 4.14 -2.95 -8.68
N ARG A 42 4.42 -1.67 -8.96
CA ARG A 42 4.98 -0.74 -7.95
C ARG A 42 4.04 -0.53 -6.78
N LYS A 43 2.74 -0.36 -7.02
CA LYS A 43 1.74 -0.19 -5.97
C LYS A 43 1.65 -1.43 -5.07
N ARG A 44 1.71 -2.64 -5.63
CA ARG A 44 1.73 -3.90 -4.87
C ARG A 44 2.98 -3.98 -3.98
N ARG A 45 4.17 -3.69 -4.51
CA ARG A 45 5.43 -3.64 -3.74
C ARG A 45 5.47 -2.55 -2.67
N ALA A 46 4.82 -1.41 -2.90
CA ALA A 46 4.73 -0.35 -1.91
C ALA A 46 3.73 -0.70 -0.79
N CYS A 47 2.63 -1.38 -1.15
CA CYS A 47 1.59 -1.80 -0.21
C CYS A 47 2.09 -2.88 0.76
N THR A 48 2.93 -3.81 0.32
CA THR A 48 3.53 -4.81 1.22
C THR A 48 4.35 -4.15 2.33
N LYS A 49 5.12 -3.11 2.01
CA LYS A 49 5.88 -2.33 3.00
C LYS A 49 5.01 -1.49 3.94
N LYS A 50 3.93 -0.87 3.42
CA LYS A 50 3.07 0.01 4.22
C LYS A 50 2.06 -0.73 5.10
N ARG A 51 1.70 -1.96 4.76
CA ARG A 51 0.75 -2.75 5.57
C ARG A 51 1.32 -3.10 6.94
N GLU A 52 2.62 -3.34 7.06
CA GLU A 52 3.24 -3.56 8.37
C GLU A 52 3.09 -2.33 9.27
N ASP A 53 3.42 -1.15 8.74
CA ASP A 53 3.34 0.12 9.47
C ASP A 53 1.92 0.48 9.92
N VAL A 54 0.91 0.32 9.05
CA VAL A 54 -0.49 0.63 9.37
C VAL A 54 -1.09 -0.35 10.40
N HIS A 55 -0.71 -1.63 10.39
CA HIS A 55 -1.18 -2.58 11.41
C HIS A 55 -0.58 -2.28 12.79
N VAL A 56 0.69 -1.87 12.85
CA VAL A 56 1.37 -1.46 14.09
C VAL A 56 0.69 -0.22 14.70
N VAL A 57 0.45 0.83 13.91
CA VAL A 57 -0.22 2.05 14.39
C VAL A 57 -1.64 1.79 14.88
N LYS A 58 -2.39 0.93 14.20
CA LYS A 58 -3.75 0.54 14.63
C LYS A 58 -3.75 -0.25 15.95
N LYS A 59 -2.72 -1.06 16.21
CA LYS A 59 -2.60 -1.82 17.47
C LYS A 59 -2.27 -0.89 18.65
N GLN A 60 -1.35 0.06 18.47
CA GLN A 60 -1.01 1.04 19.51
C GLN A 60 -2.20 1.92 19.89
N ARG A 61 -2.98 2.41 18.92
CA ARG A 61 -4.16 3.25 19.20
C ARG A 61 -5.27 2.52 19.97
N LYS A 62 -5.36 1.19 19.86
CA LYS A 62 -6.33 0.39 20.63
C LYS A 62 -5.93 0.27 22.10
N MET A 63 -4.63 0.17 22.40
CA MET A 63 -4.17 0.10 23.80
C MET A 63 -4.45 1.38 24.58
N LEU A 64 -4.40 2.56 23.93
CA LEU A 64 -4.77 3.82 24.59
C LEU A 64 -6.26 3.91 24.96
N GLY A 65 -7.15 3.10 24.35
CA GLY A 65 -8.59 3.16 24.65
C GLY A 65 -9.01 2.35 25.89
N GLU A 66 -8.29 1.26 26.20
CA GLU A 66 -8.58 0.40 27.36
C GLU A 66 -8.20 1.09 28.67
N GLU A 67 -7.10 1.86 28.69
CA GLU A 67 -6.67 2.63 29.86
C GLU A 67 -7.58 3.84 30.12
N GLU A 68 -8.02 4.54 29.07
CA GLU A 68 -9.01 5.61 29.18
C GLU A 68 -10.34 5.09 29.76
N GLN A 69 -10.76 3.86 29.40
CA GLN A 69 -11.96 3.24 29.96
C GLN A 69 -11.87 2.99 31.47
N ALA A 70 -10.71 2.54 31.97
CA ALA A 70 -10.50 2.39 33.42
C ALA A 70 -10.53 3.74 34.14
N ALA A 71 -9.93 4.78 33.55
CA ALA A 71 -9.95 6.14 34.09
C ALA A 71 -11.37 6.75 34.11
N VAL A 72 -12.17 6.55 33.05
CA VAL A 72 -13.57 6.98 32.98
C VAL A 72 -14.43 6.30 34.05
N CYS A 73 -14.24 4.99 34.26
CA CYS A 73 -14.92 4.27 35.33
C CYS A 73 -14.51 4.78 36.73
N LEU A 74 -13.22 5.05 36.95
CA LEU A 74 -12.70 5.64 38.18
C LEU A 74 -13.29 7.03 38.44
N MET A 75 -13.40 7.88 37.40
CA MET A 75 -14.03 9.19 37.53
C MET A 75 -15.52 9.07 37.87
N ALA A 76 -16.26 8.17 37.22
CA ALA A 76 -17.68 7.97 37.49
C ALA A 76 -17.97 7.50 38.94
N LEU A 77 -17.14 6.62 39.49
CA LEU A 77 -17.24 6.15 40.87
C LEU A 77 -17.04 7.30 41.88
N SER A 78 -16.14 8.24 41.57
CA SER A 78 -15.87 9.40 42.43
C SER A 78 -17.02 10.42 42.44
N CYS A 79 -17.74 10.56 41.32
CA CYS A 79 -18.90 11.43 41.22
C CYS A 79 -20.11 10.85 41.96
N ALA A 80 -20.26 9.53 41.98
CA ALA A 80 -21.39 8.86 42.64
C ALA A 80 -21.41 9.05 44.16
N SER A 81 -20.26 9.20 44.82
CA SER A 81 -20.16 9.44 46.27
C SER A 81 -20.45 10.89 46.70
N VAL A 82 -20.57 11.83 45.77
CA VAL A 82 -20.86 13.24 46.07
C VAL A 82 -22.36 13.54 46.04
N PHE A 83 -23.16 12.64 45.46
CA PHE A 83 -24.61 12.79 45.28
C PHE A 83 -25.46 11.79 46.10
N ALA A 84 -24.89 11.19 47.15
CA ALA A 84 -25.58 10.29 48.09
C ALA A 84 -25.59 10.87 49.52
#